data_AF-A0A7V2TB88-F1
#
_entry.id   AF-A0A7V2TB88-F1
#
_cell.length_a   1.000
_cell.length_b   1.000
_cell.length_c   1.000
_cell.angle_alpha   90.00
_cell.angle_beta   90.00
_cell.angle_gamma   90.00
#
_symmetry.space_group_name_H-M   'P 1'
#
loop_
_entity.id
_entity.type
_entity.pdbx_description
1 polymer ?
#
loop_
_entity_poly.entity_id
_entity_poly.type
_entity_poly.pdbx_seq_one_letter_code
_entity_poly.pdbx_strand_id
1 'polypeptide(L)' 'MEKRRPLVLRVPSAVTRLDNNLVINPEHPAFPGLAPSDPQEVVRDPRLFPG' A
#
# COMPACT_ATOMS: atom_id res chain seq x y z
N MET A 1 -6.92 11.42 -25.62
CA MET A 1 -7.65 10.68 -24.57
C MET A 1 -6.87 10.85 -23.28
N GLU A 2 -7.46 11.54 -22.31
CA GLU A 2 -6.83 11.74 -21.00
C GLU A 2 -6.81 10.40 -20.24
N LYS A 3 -5.61 9.90 -19.93
CA LYS A 3 -5.45 8.64 -19.19
C LYS A 3 -5.93 8.89 -17.76
N ARG A 4 -7.18 8.53 -17.45
CA ARG A 4 -7.68 8.52 -16.06
C ARG A 4 -6.81 7.56 -15.26
N ARG A 5 -6.01 8.12 -14.35
CA ARG A 5 -5.17 7.34 -13.43
C ARG A 5 -6.08 6.75 -12.35
N PRO A 6 -5.99 5.45 -12.02
CA PRO A 6 -6.83 4.86 -10.98
C PRO A 6 -6.45 5.38 -9.59
N LEU A 7 -7.35 5.25 -8.61
CA LEU A 7 -7.06 5.49 -7.19
C LEU A 7 -6.06 4.44 -6.64
N VAL A 8 -6.26 3.17 -7.01
CA VAL A 8 -5.45 2.04 -6.55
C VAL A 8 -4.96 1.24 -7.76
N LEU A 9 -3.66 0.96 -7.78
CA LEU A 9 -3.04 0.05 -8.74
C LEU A 9 -2.49 -1.16 -7.98
N ARG A 10 -2.94 -2.36 -8.35
CA ARG A 10 -2.39 -3.62 -7.85
C ARG A 10 -1.20 -4.02 -8.71
N VAL A 11 -0.06 -4.27 -8.07
CA VAL A 11 1.19 -4.65 -8.74
C VAL A 11 1.76 -5.93 -8.15
N PRO A 12 2.43 -6.78 -8.95
CA PRO A 12 3.11 -7.95 -8.40
C PRO A 12 4.20 -7.53 -7.41
N SER A 13 4.35 -8.28 -6.31
CA SER A 13 5.48 -8.07 -5.42
C SER A 13 6.77 -8.53 -6.10
N ALA A 14 7.84 -7.74 -5.94
CA ALA A 14 9.17 -8.13 -6.39
C ALA A 14 9.88 -9.09 -5.40
N VAL A 15 9.39 -9.14 -4.15
CA VAL A 15 10.02 -9.90 -3.05
C VAL A 15 9.38 -11.27 -2.89
N THR A 16 8.05 -11.37 -3.05
CA THR A 16 7.29 -12.62 -2.90
C THR A 16 6.50 -12.90 -4.17
N ARG A 17 6.41 -14.17 -4.58
CA ARG A 17 5.68 -14.57 -5.80
C ARG A 17 4.17 -14.69 -5.61
N LEU A 18 3.69 -14.75 -4.37
CA LEU A 18 2.29 -14.99 -4.04
C LEU A 18 1.54 -13.70 -3.66
N ASP A 19 2.27 -12.62 -3.38
CA ASP A 19 1.68 -11.36 -2.96
C ASP A 19 1.67 -10.28 -4.04
N ASN A 20 0.76 -9.33 -3.86
CA ASN A 20 0.69 -8.11 -4.64
C ASN A 20 0.78 -6.91 -3.70
N ASN A 21 1.48 -5.87 -4.12
CA ASN A 21 1.47 -4.59 -3.46
C ASN A 21 0.35 -3.70 -4.03
N LEU A 22 -0.07 -2.71 -3.26
CA LEU A 22 -1.01 -1.68 -3.70
C LEU A 22 -0.28 -0.34 -3.77
N VAL A 23 -0.39 0.34 -4.91
CA VAL A 23 0.05 1.73 -5.08
C VAL A 23 -1.19 2.61 -5.06
N ILE A 24 -1.24 3.54 -4.11
CA ILE A 24 -2.35 4.49 -3.96
C ILE A 24 -1.94 5.83 -4.57
N ASN A 25 -2.80 6.42 -5.40
CA ASN A 25 -2.57 7.72 -6.02
C ASN A 25 -3.16 8.87 -5.16
N PRO A 26 -2.34 9.73 -4.54
CA PRO A 26 -2.81 10.85 -3.73
C PRO A 26 -3.53 11.94 -4.54
N GLU A 27 -3.23 12.08 -5.82
CA GLU A 27 -3.84 13.09 -6.70
C GLU A 27 -5.23 12.66 -7.22
N HIS A 28 -5.69 11.46 -6.90
CA HIS A 28 -7.00 10.98 -7.35
C HIS A 28 -8.13 11.64 -6.52
N PRO A 29 -9.22 12.14 -7.14
CA PRO A 29 -10.30 12.84 -6.43
C PRO A 29 -10.95 12.06 -5.27
N ALA A 30 -10.93 10.72 -5.34
CA ALA A 30 -11.47 9.86 -4.29
C ALA A 30 -10.45 9.53 -3.17
N PHE A 31 -9.20 9.98 -3.25
CA PHE A 31 -8.18 9.75 -2.23
C PHE A 31 -8.56 10.28 -0.84
N PRO A 32 -9.15 11.48 -0.69
CA PRO A 32 -9.57 11.98 0.62
C PRO A 32 -10.63 11.11 1.32
N GLY A 33 -11.32 10.23 0.59
CA GLY A 33 -12.29 9.29 1.15
C GLY A 33 -11.68 7.97 1.65
N LEU A 34 -10.37 7.75 1.49
CA LEU A 34 -9.71 6.57 2.03
C LEU A 34 -9.51 6.72 3.54
N ALA A 35 -10.04 5.75 4.29
CA ALA A 35 -9.79 5.62 5.72
C ALA A 35 -8.77 4.51 5.98
N PRO A 36 -7.73 4.74 6.80
CA PRO A 36 -6.87 3.66 7.26
C PRO A 36 -7.70 2.68 8.10
N SER A 37 -7.35 1.41 8.03
CA SER A 37 -7.88 0.41 8.97
C SER A 37 -7.37 0.68 10.39
N ASP A 38 -7.97 0.01 11.36
CA ASP A 38 -7.44 -0.01 12.72
C ASP A 38 -5.97 -0.48 12.71
N PRO A 39 -5.07 0.21 13.43
CA PRO A 39 -3.69 -0.22 13.55
C PRO A 39 -3.61 -1.63 14.15
N GLN A 40 -2.83 -2.50 13.53
CA GLN A 40 -2.49 -3.81 14.08
C GLN A 40 -1.07 -3.77 14.64
N GLU A 41 -0.87 -4.43 15.78
CA GLU A 41 0.45 -4.52 16.39
C GLU A 41 1.40 -5.30 15.48
N VAL A 42 2.55 -4.70 15.16
CA VAL A 42 3.61 -5.37 14.42
C VAL A 42 4.54 -6.02 15.43
N VAL A 43 4.56 -7.36 15.47
CA VAL A 43 5.52 -8.11 16.29
C VAL A 43 6.94 -7.78 15.79
N ARG A 44 7.67 -7.02 16.58
CA ARG A 44 9.04 -6.61 16.26
C ARG A 44 9.99 -7.76 16.53
N ASP A 45 10.57 -8.34 15.48
CA ASP A 45 11.71 -9.26 15.64
C ASP A 45 12.93 -8.45 16.11
N PRO A 46 13.57 -8.79 17.24
CA PRO A 46 14.74 -8.07 17.76
C PRO A 46 15.91 -8.01 16.77
N ARG A 47 15.95 -8.90 15.78
CA ARG A 47 16.98 -8.92 14.73
C ARG A 47 16.70 -7.93 13.60
N LEU A 48 15.47 -7.43 13.47
CA LEU A 48 15.06 -6.53 12.38
C LEU A 48 15.25 -5.04 12.73
N PHE A 49 15.26 -4.68 14.02
CA PHE A 49 15.45 -3.31 14.48
C PHE A 49 16.28 -3.29 15.78
N PRO A 50 17.63 -3.20 15.71
CA PRO A 50 18.42 -2.97 16.91
C PRO A 50 18.11 -1.56 17.45
N GLY A 51 17.90 -1.49 18.77
CA GLY A 51 17.70 -0.25 19.50
C GLY A 51 18.97 0.60 19.61
#